data_AF-A0A5C5Y2S1-F1
#
_entry.id   AF-A0A5C5Y2S1-F1
#
_cell.length_a   1.000
_cell.length_b   1.000
_cell.length_c   1.000
_cell.angle_alpha   90.00
_cell.angle_beta   90.00
_cell.angle_gamma   90.00
#
_symmetry.space_group_name_H-M   'P 1'
#
loop_
_entity.id
_entity.type
_entity.pdbx_description
1 polymer ?
#
loop_
_entity_poly.entity_id
_entity_poly.type
_entity_poly.pdbx_seq_one_letter_code
_entity_poly.pdbx_strand_id
1 'polypeptide(L)'
;MIQPAELIERCRDAANIMGQDDAGGPVMDGPDSLIGFFQHFRPDGTGLGDVFRDLPGGDEVHERLDRLYDVAGHNQRSDGRRDLYFVVRRPDPIPADIVSKAGRDWLRGVRALATITGDDVTGDALDPMPEIRVLEGAPPKHPKDDVNRSDLLKVFLDRVGQLTGRIEMPHAGLAETLRPAFYFINCDAMLRDYLMWPLYREVVRDQAGDGNDQDAIALVDPFSPYFVLWRHGVKYRIMRKDTVDFYIPRR
;
A
#
# COMPACT_ATOMS: atom_id res chain seq x y z
N MET A 1 2.72 -25.85 -3.08
CA MET A 1 3.06 -24.42 -2.97
C MET A 1 2.76 -23.78 -4.31
N ILE A 2 1.85 -22.82 -4.32
CA ILE A 2 1.34 -22.18 -5.54
C ILE A 2 2.49 -21.54 -6.30
N GLN A 3 2.50 -21.70 -7.62
CA GLN A 3 3.45 -21.04 -8.51
C GLN A 3 2.87 -19.75 -9.09
N PRO A 4 3.70 -18.77 -9.50
CA PRO A 4 3.23 -17.54 -10.16
C PRO A 4 2.25 -17.77 -11.32
N ALA A 5 2.49 -18.79 -12.16
CA ALA A 5 1.62 -19.13 -13.27
C ALA A 5 0.22 -19.59 -12.82
N GLU A 6 0.15 -20.40 -11.75
CA GLU A 6 -1.12 -20.86 -11.17
C GLU A 6 -1.89 -19.67 -10.55
N LEU A 7 -1.20 -18.72 -9.93
CA LEU A 7 -1.83 -17.50 -9.41
C LEU A 7 -2.44 -16.63 -10.53
N ILE A 8 -1.74 -16.48 -11.66
CA ILE A 8 -2.27 -15.78 -12.83
C ILE A 8 -3.50 -16.49 -13.39
N GLU A 9 -3.48 -17.84 -13.43
CA GLU A 9 -4.63 -18.64 -13.84
C GLU A 9 -5.85 -18.41 -12.93
N ARG A 10 -5.65 -18.39 -11.60
CA ARG A 10 -6.72 -18.07 -10.65
C ARG A 10 -7.28 -16.65 -10.84
N CYS A 11 -6.42 -15.67 -11.11
CA CYS A 11 -6.88 -14.32 -11.45
C CYS A 11 -7.73 -14.33 -12.73
N ARG A 12 -7.32 -15.09 -13.75
CA ARG A 12 -8.08 -15.23 -15.00
C ARG A 12 -9.45 -15.87 -14.75
N ASP A 13 -9.50 -16.94 -13.97
CA ASP A 13 -10.74 -17.64 -13.64
C ASP A 13 -11.71 -16.73 -12.87
N ALA A 14 -11.22 -15.99 -11.88
CA ALA A 14 -12.02 -15.01 -11.15
C ALA A 14 -12.56 -13.90 -12.08
N ALA A 15 -11.77 -13.43 -13.04
CA ALA A 15 -12.22 -12.44 -14.02
C ALA A 15 -13.27 -13.00 -15.00
N ASN A 16 -13.16 -14.28 -15.38
CA ASN A 16 -14.13 -14.94 -16.26
C ASN A 16 -15.49 -15.17 -15.57
N ILE A 17 -15.49 -15.53 -14.28
CA ILE A 17 -16.71 -15.71 -13.48
C ILE A 17 -17.55 -14.42 -13.42
N MET A 18 -16.90 -13.25 -13.52
CA MET A 18 -17.56 -11.94 -13.55
C MET A 18 -18.29 -11.61 -14.86
N GLY A 19 -18.35 -12.53 -15.84
CA GLY A 19 -19.23 -12.42 -17.00
C GLY A 19 -18.70 -11.60 -18.17
N GLN A 20 -17.40 -11.67 -18.47
CA GLN A 20 -16.90 -11.25 -19.79
C GLN A 20 -17.16 -12.37 -20.82
N ASP A 21 -18.42 -12.51 -21.24
CA ASP A 21 -18.89 -13.42 -22.30
C ASP A 21 -18.51 -12.97 -23.73
N ASP A 22 -17.55 -12.06 -23.89
CA ASP A 22 -16.95 -11.79 -25.19
C ASP A 22 -15.79 -12.76 -25.39
N ALA A 23 -15.76 -13.45 -26.53
CA ALA A 23 -14.79 -14.48 -26.93
C ALA A 23 -13.34 -13.96 -27.09
N GLY A 24 -12.80 -13.38 -26.02
CA GLY A 24 -11.55 -12.65 -25.96
C GLY A 24 -11.39 -11.88 -24.65
N GLY A 25 -11.68 -12.50 -23.50
CA GLY A 25 -11.30 -11.95 -22.19
C GLY A 25 -9.81 -11.55 -22.18
N PRO A 26 -9.39 -10.59 -21.33
CA PRO A 26 -8.03 -10.06 -21.36
C PRO A 26 -7.03 -11.20 -21.27
N VAL A 27 -6.12 -11.26 -22.25
CA VAL A 27 -5.04 -12.23 -22.24
C VAL A 27 -4.15 -11.91 -21.05
N MET A 28 -4.27 -12.72 -19.99
CA MET A 28 -3.41 -12.61 -18.82
C MET A 28 -2.18 -13.49 -19.00
N ASP A 29 -1.09 -12.93 -19.51
CA ASP A 29 0.16 -13.61 -19.84
C ASP A 29 1.35 -13.25 -18.94
N GLY A 30 1.17 -12.29 -18.02
CA GLY A 30 2.21 -11.86 -17.08
C GLY A 30 1.73 -10.83 -16.05
N PRO A 31 2.61 -10.37 -15.15
CA PRO A 31 2.24 -9.45 -14.07
C PRO A 31 1.58 -8.14 -14.55
N ASP A 32 2.02 -7.60 -15.70
CA ASP A 32 1.45 -6.37 -16.26
C ASP A 32 0.02 -6.55 -16.78
N SER A 33 -0.37 -7.77 -17.15
CA SER A 33 -1.73 -8.09 -17.56
C SER A 33 -2.75 -8.02 -16.41
N LEU A 34 -2.28 -8.00 -15.16
CA LEU A 34 -3.10 -7.84 -13.96
C LEU A 34 -3.35 -6.37 -13.60
N ILE A 35 -2.84 -5.41 -14.37
CA ILE A 35 -3.16 -3.99 -14.20
C ILE A 35 -4.66 -3.80 -14.38
N GLY A 36 -5.31 -3.19 -13.38
CA GLY A 36 -6.76 -2.99 -13.41
C GLY A 36 -7.57 -4.17 -12.89
N PHE A 37 -6.93 -5.30 -12.53
CA PHE A 37 -7.61 -6.52 -12.09
C PHE A 37 -8.64 -6.25 -10.97
N PHE A 38 -8.21 -5.60 -9.89
CA PHE A 38 -9.08 -5.30 -8.76
C PHE A 38 -10.22 -4.31 -9.10
N GLN A 39 -10.09 -3.47 -10.12
CA GLN A 39 -11.16 -2.56 -10.52
C GLN A 39 -12.41 -3.31 -11.02
N HIS A 40 -12.26 -4.54 -11.51
CA HIS A 40 -13.38 -5.35 -12.03
C HIS A 40 -14.30 -5.90 -10.94
N PHE A 41 -13.84 -5.98 -9.69
CA PHE A 41 -14.59 -6.55 -8.57
C PHE A 41 -15.28 -5.49 -7.71
N ARG A 42 -15.40 -4.26 -8.23
CA ARG A 42 -16.14 -3.19 -7.53
C ARG A 42 -17.66 -3.47 -7.57
N PRO A 43 -18.41 -3.05 -6.53
CA PRO A 43 -17.96 -2.19 -5.43
C PRO A 43 -17.45 -2.92 -4.19
N ASP A 44 -17.58 -4.24 -4.09
CA ASP A 44 -17.49 -4.96 -2.80
C ASP A 44 -16.44 -6.09 -2.78
N GLY A 45 -15.73 -6.34 -3.88
CA GLY A 45 -14.71 -7.37 -3.96
C GLY A 45 -15.26 -8.78 -4.20
N THR A 46 -16.57 -8.94 -4.39
CA THR A 46 -17.21 -10.26 -4.57
C THR A 46 -16.55 -11.04 -5.70
N GLY A 47 -16.09 -12.26 -5.41
CA GLY A 47 -15.42 -13.15 -6.38
C GLY A 47 -13.90 -13.25 -6.21
N LEU A 48 -13.29 -12.49 -5.29
CA LEU A 48 -11.84 -12.52 -5.05
C LEU A 48 -11.36 -13.62 -4.08
N GLY A 49 -12.24 -14.20 -3.26
CA GLY A 49 -11.83 -15.08 -2.16
C GLY A 49 -10.99 -16.29 -2.58
N ASP A 50 -11.26 -16.86 -3.75
CA ASP A 50 -10.56 -18.05 -4.23
C ASP A 50 -9.18 -17.74 -4.84
N VAL A 51 -8.92 -16.48 -5.20
CA VAL A 51 -7.64 -16.05 -5.80
C VAL A 51 -6.49 -16.27 -4.83
N PHE A 52 -6.70 -15.99 -3.53
CA PHE A 52 -5.66 -16.01 -2.51
C PHE A 52 -5.59 -17.31 -1.70
N ARG A 53 -6.46 -18.28 -1.99
CA ARG A 53 -6.51 -19.56 -1.28
C ARG A 53 -5.14 -20.24 -1.28
N ASP A 54 -4.72 -20.83 -0.18
CA ASP A 54 -3.44 -21.55 0.00
C ASP A 54 -2.17 -20.70 -0.22
N LEU A 55 -2.28 -19.38 -0.40
CA LEU A 55 -1.13 -18.49 -0.31
C LEU A 55 -0.79 -18.25 1.16
N PRO A 56 0.51 -18.25 1.55
CA PRO A 56 0.92 -17.80 2.87
C PRO A 56 0.42 -16.36 3.13
N GLY A 57 -0.40 -16.17 4.17
CA GLY A 57 -1.04 -14.88 4.47
C GLY A 57 -2.19 -14.49 3.55
N GLY A 58 -2.63 -15.38 2.65
CA GLY A 58 -3.66 -15.10 1.63
C GLY A 58 -5.01 -14.68 2.20
N ASP A 59 -5.48 -15.33 3.27
CA ASP A 59 -6.74 -14.95 3.94
C ASP A 59 -6.68 -13.50 4.45
N GLU A 60 -5.56 -13.09 5.03
CA GLU A 60 -5.39 -11.72 5.53
C GLU A 60 -5.24 -10.71 4.37
N VAL A 61 -4.61 -11.09 3.25
CA VAL A 61 -4.61 -10.26 2.03
C VAL A 61 -6.04 -10.01 1.56
N HIS A 62 -6.89 -11.04 1.56
CA HIS A 62 -8.30 -10.93 1.20
C HIS A 62 -9.05 -10.02 2.17
N GLU A 63 -8.89 -10.20 3.49
CA GLU A 63 -9.50 -9.32 4.50
C GLU A 63 -9.09 -7.84 4.34
N ARG A 64 -7.82 -7.58 3.97
CA ARG A 64 -7.34 -6.21 3.72
C ARG A 64 -7.95 -5.61 2.46
N LEU A 65 -8.21 -6.42 1.44
CA LEU A 65 -8.94 -6.01 0.23
C LEU A 65 -10.40 -5.69 0.57
N ASP A 66 -11.09 -6.51 1.37
CA ASP A 66 -12.46 -6.24 1.80
C ASP A 66 -12.56 -4.86 2.47
N ARG A 67 -11.66 -4.56 3.41
CA ARG A 67 -11.58 -3.23 4.06
C ARG A 67 -11.35 -2.09 3.05
N LEU A 68 -10.62 -2.36 1.97
CA LEU A 68 -10.40 -1.38 0.91
C LEU A 68 -11.65 -1.16 0.06
N TYR A 69 -12.41 -2.21 -0.27
CA TYR A 69 -13.69 -2.11 -0.97
C TYR A 69 -14.73 -1.37 -0.13
N ASP A 70 -14.82 -1.69 1.16
CA ASP A 70 -15.71 -0.98 2.10
C ASP A 70 -15.46 0.54 2.10
N VAL A 71 -14.19 0.94 2.02
CA VAL A 71 -13.79 2.36 2.11
C VAL A 71 -13.88 3.08 0.76
N ALA A 72 -13.49 2.42 -0.34
CA ALA A 72 -13.25 3.08 -1.64
C ALA A 72 -13.73 2.30 -2.87
N GLY A 73 -14.49 1.22 -2.67
CA GLY A 73 -14.98 0.35 -3.72
C GLY A 73 -16.01 1.00 -4.63
N HIS A 74 -16.87 1.87 -4.07
CA HIS A 74 -17.79 2.70 -4.86
C HIS A 74 -17.02 3.72 -5.73
N ASN A 75 -17.00 3.51 -7.04
CA ASN A 75 -16.30 4.38 -7.99
C ASN A 75 -17.18 5.50 -8.58
N GLN A 76 -18.48 5.56 -8.27
CA GLN A 76 -19.37 6.54 -8.88
C GLN A 76 -19.13 7.94 -8.33
N ARG A 77 -19.00 8.89 -9.25
CA ARG A 77 -18.80 10.31 -8.96
C ARG A 77 -20.13 11.06 -8.99
N SER A 78 -20.20 12.20 -8.31
CA SER A 78 -21.38 13.08 -8.34
C SER A 78 -21.69 13.64 -9.74
N ASP A 79 -20.69 13.69 -10.63
CA ASP A 79 -20.83 14.11 -12.02
C ASP A 79 -21.16 12.94 -12.98
N GLY A 80 -21.54 11.78 -12.45
CA GLY A 80 -21.91 10.60 -13.23
C GLY A 80 -20.72 9.80 -13.81
N ARG A 81 -19.49 10.31 -13.71
CA ARG A 81 -18.28 9.58 -14.12
C ARG A 81 -17.90 8.50 -13.10
N ARG A 82 -16.96 7.63 -13.48
CA ARG A 82 -16.37 6.62 -12.58
C ARG A 82 -14.90 6.92 -12.32
N ASP A 83 -14.43 6.64 -11.12
CA ASP A 83 -13.01 6.66 -10.81
C ASP A 83 -12.30 5.44 -11.38
N LEU A 84 -11.13 5.69 -11.96
CA LEU A 84 -10.20 4.65 -12.38
C LEU A 84 -9.48 4.01 -11.19
N TYR A 85 -9.31 4.78 -10.11
CA TYR A 85 -8.57 4.38 -8.90
C TYR A 85 -9.49 4.30 -7.69
N PHE A 86 -9.05 3.62 -6.64
CA PHE A 86 -9.76 3.55 -5.36
C PHE A 86 -9.55 4.86 -4.60
N VAL A 87 -10.51 5.77 -4.76
CA VAL A 87 -10.49 7.11 -4.18
C VAL A 87 -11.46 7.18 -3.00
N VAL A 88 -10.95 7.52 -1.83
CA VAL A 88 -11.79 7.81 -0.65
C VAL A 88 -12.51 9.14 -0.88
N ARG A 89 -13.78 9.08 -1.29
CA ARG A 89 -14.58 10.27 -1.62
C ARG A 89 -15.29 10.90 -0.42
N ARG A 90 -15.66 10.07 0.56
CA ARG A 90 -16.39 10.47 1.76
C ARG A 90 -15.67 9.92 2.98
N PRO A 91 -14.44 10.41 3.27
CA PRO A 91 -13.68 9.92 4.41
C PRO A 91 -14.43 10.24 5.71
N ASP A 92 -14.46 9.27 6.61
CA ASP A 92 -14.88 9.54 7.97
C ASP A 92 -13.93 10.55 8.63
N PRO A 93 -14.42 11.36 9.58
CA PRO A 93 -13.56 12.29 10.31
C PRO A 93 -12.50 11.56 11.13
N ILE A 94 -11.32 12.16 11.27
CA ILE A 94 -10.25 11.65 12.11
C ILE A 94 -9.68 12.76 13.01
N PRO A 95 -9.51 12.53 14.32
CA PRO A 95 -8.86 13.49 15.21
C PRO A 95 -7.37 13.69 14.90
N ALA A 96 -6.87 14.91 15.12
CA ALA A 96 -5.49 15.27 14.79
C ALA A 96 -4.42 14.50 15.61
N ASP A 97 -4.73 14.13 16.85
CA ASP A 97 -3.87 13.31 17.69
C ASP A 97 -3.75 11.86 17.15
N ILE A 98 -4.84 11.29 16.63
CA ILE A 98 -4.82 9.99 15.94
C ILE A 98 -3.99 10.07 14.66
N VAL A 99 -4.12 11.15 13.87
CA VAL A 99 -3.28 11.37 12.68
C VAL A 99 -1.80 11.48 13.06
N SER A 100 -1.48 12.25 14.10
CA SER A 100 -0.11 12.43 14.56
C SER A 100 0.51 11.10 15.02
N LYS A 101 -0.25 10.30 15.79
CA LYS A 101 0.18 8.98 16.24
C LYS A 101 0.36 8.02 15.07
N ALA A 102 -0.62 7.91 14.18
CA ALA A 102 -0.56 7.01 13.03
C ALA A 102 0.59 7.38 12.07
N GLY A 103 0.81 8.68 11.84
CA GLY A 103 1.96 9.17 11.07
C GLY A 103 3.28 8.76 11.72
N ARG A 104 3.41 8.89 13.04
CA ARG A 104 4.63 8.50 13.76
C ARG A 104 4.88 7.00 13.70
N ASP A 105 3.85 6.21 13.93
CA ASP A 105 3.95 4.75 13.93
C ASP A 105 4.27 4.24 12.52
N TRP A 106 3.71 4.84 11.47
CA TRP A 106 4.09 4.55 10.09
C TRP A 106 5.56 4.86 9.82
N LEU A 107 6.05 6.06 10.17
CA LEU A 107 7.45 6.43 9.95
C LEU A 107 8.43 5.53 10.72
N ARG A 108 8.06 5.09 11.93
CA ARG A 108 8.82 4.09 12.69
C ARG A 108 8.85 2.74 11.98
N GLY A 109 7.70 2.28 11.48
CA GLY A 109 7.60 1.04 10.71
C GLY A 109 8.47 1.09 9.44
N VAL A 110 8.47 2.22 8.73
CA VAL A 110 9.33 2.43 7.54
C VAL A 110 10.82 2.40 7.94
N ARG A 111 11.22 3.06 9.03
CA ARG A 111 12.60 3.03 9.53
C ARG A 111 13.02 1.61 9.90
N ALA A 112 12.20 0.89 10.66
CA ALA A 112 12.49 -0.49 11.05
C ALA A 112 12.63 -1.40 9.81
N LEU A 113 11.77 -1.23 8.80
CA LEU A 113 11.86 -1.99 7.56
C LEU A 113 13.12 -1.63 6.76
N ALA A 114 13.53 -0.36 6.76
CA ALA A 114 14.78 0.06 6.15
C ALA A 114 15.98 -0.63 6.82
N THR A 115 16.02 -0.73 8.14
CA THR A 115 17.06 -1.47 8.88
C THR A 115 17.11 -2.94 8.47
N ILE A 116 15.96 -3.63 8.41
CA ILE A 116 15.90 -5.04 8.02
C ILE A 116 16.38 -5.27 6.59
N THR A 117 16.02 -4.37 5.69
CA THR A 117 16.37 -4.47 4.26
C THR A 117 17.72 -3.86 3.93
N GLY A 118 18.52 -3.48 4.94
CA GLY A 118 19.84 -2.87 4.78
C GLY A 118 19.83 -1.55 4.02
N ASP A 119 18.72 -0.81 4.07
CA ASP A 119 18.56 0.49 3.42
C ASP A 119 18.98 1.65 4.31
N ASP A 120 20.28 1.73 4.61
CA ASP A 120 20.86 2.72 5.54
C ASP A 120 20.44 4.17 5.21
N VAL A 121 20.37 4.53 3.93
CA VAL A 121 19.97 5.88 3.51
C VAL A 121 18.54 6.23 3.94
N THR A 122 17.61 5.26 3.91
CA THR A 122 16.24 5.49 4.40
C THR A 122 16.22 5.50 5.92
N GLY A 123 17.00 4.63 6.57
CA GLY A 123 17.17 4.61 8.02
C GLY A 123 17.69 5.95 8.57
N ASP A 124 18.77 6.45 7.99
CA ASP A 124 19.43 7.71 8.33
C ASP A 124 18.54 8.92 8.07
N ALA A 125 17.78 8.93 6.97
CA ALA A 125 16.85 10.02 6.68
C ALA A 125 15.68 10.11 7.68
N LEU A 126 15.42 9.03 8.41
CA LEU A 126 14.39 8.94 9.45
C LEU A 126 14.98 8.97 10.87
N ASP A 127 16.29 9.24 11.00
CA ASP A 127 16.99 9.36 12.29
C ASP A 127 17.80 10.69 12.38
N PRO A 128 17.38 11.67 13.20
CA PRO A 128 16.24 11.60 14.12
C PRO A 128 14.90 11.58 13.40
N MET A 129 13.87 11.06 14.08
CA MET A 129 12.49 11.03 13.59
C MET A 129 12.06 12.44 13.12
N PRO A 130 11.57 12.59 11.88
CA PRO A 130 11.07 13.87 11.37
C PRO A 130 9.95 14.45 12.24
N GLU A 131 9.86 15.79 12.28
CA GLU A 131 8.73 16.48 12.88
C GLU A 131 7.44 16.14 12.13
N ILE A 132 6.39 15.81 12.88
CA ILE A 132 5.06 15.55 12.33
C ILE A 132 4.16 16.75 12.62
N ARG A 133 3.64 17.35 11.56
CA ARG A 133 2.65 18.43 11.66
C ARG A 133 1.34 17.97 11.07
N VAL A 134 0.25 18.19 11.79
CA VAL A 134 -1.10 17.87 11.31
C VAL A 134 -1.81 19.17 10.95
N LEU A 135 -2.31 19.23 9.72
CA LEU A 135 -2.91 20.42 9.12
C LEU A 135 -4.28 20.07 8.53
N GLU A 136 -5.17 21.04 8.44
CA GLU A 136 -6.46 20.88 7.77
C GLU A 136 -6.50 21.65 6.45
N GLY A 137 -6.93 20.98 5.37
CA GLY A 137 -7.11 21.62 4.06
C GLY A 137 -6.55 20.83 2.90
N ALA A 138 -6.48 21.50 1.76
CA ALA A 138 -5.91 20.92 0.55
C ALA A 138 -4.38 20.89 0.68
N PRO A 139 -3.74 19.72 0.54
CA PRO A 139 -2.28 19.66 0.55
C PRO A 139 -1.70 20.36 -0.70
N PRO A 140 -0.56 21.07 -0.56
CA PRO A 140 0.17 21.57 -1.72
C PRO A 140 0.65 20.40 -2.59
N LYS A 141 1.01 20.67 -3.84
CA LYS A 141 1.71 19.66 -4.67
C LYS A 141 3.18 19.61 -4.28
N HIS A 142 3.80 18.44 -4.36
CA HIS A 142 5.25 18.36 -4.23
C HIS A 142 5.95 19.15 -5.35
N PRO A 143 7.16 19.68 -5.10
CA PRO A 143 7.97 20.33 -6.11
C PRO A 143 8.25 19.38 -7.29
N LYS A 144 8.02 19.87 -8.52
CA LYS A 144 8.30 19.10 -9.74
C LYS A 144 9.80 18.99 -9.99
N ASP A 145 10.49 20.12 -9.89
CA ASP A 145 11.92 20.21 -10.17
C ASP A 145 12.74 19.61 -9.03
N ASP A 146 13.70 18.76 -9.37
CA ASP A 146 14.49 18.00 -8.39
C ASP A 146 15.28 18.90 -7.44
N VAL A 147 15.79 20.04 -7.93
CA VAL A 147 16.53 21.03 -7.14
C VAL A 147 15.70 21.63 -5.99
N ASN A 148 14.36 21.60 -6.12
CA ASN A 148 13.45 22.13 -5.11
C ASN A 148 12.94 21.04 -4.15
N ARG A 149 13.35 19.78 -4.31
CA ARG A 149 12.96 18.68 -3.43
C ARG A 149 13.95 18.59 -2.27
N SER A 150 13.43 18.58 -1.04
CA SER A 150 14.21 18.22 0.14
C SER A 150 14.76 16.81 0.05
N ASP A 151 15.90 16.53 0.68
CA ASP A 151 16.51 15.19 0.70
C ASP A 151 15.54 14.12 1.22
N LEU A 152 14.78 14.42 2.28
CA LEU A 152 13.76 13.52 2.82
C LEU A 152 12.69 13.17 1.78
N LEU A 153 12.25 14.14 0.98
CA LEU A 153 11.29 13.87 -0.11
C LEU A 153 11.89 12.94 -1.17
N LYS A 154 13.17 13.13 -1.52
CA LYS A 154 13.85 12.25 -2.49
C LYS A 154 13.91 10.82 -1.99
N VAL A 155 14.26 10.62 -0.72
CA VAL A 155 14.23 9.30 -0.07
C VAL A 155 12.84 8.65 -0.15
N PHE A 156 11.77 9.41 0.11
CA PHE A 156 10.40 8.90 0.02
C PHE A 156 10.00 8.50 -1.39
N LEU A 157 10.35 9.30 -2.39
CA LEU A 157 10.00 9.04 -3.79
C LEU A 157 10.81 7.87 -4.37
N ASP A 158 12.09 7.78 -4.03
CA ASP A 158 13.02 6.88 -4.72
C ASP A 158 13.22 5.55 -3.98
N ARG A 159 13.05 5.52 -2.64
CA ARG A 159 13.45 4.38 -1.81
C ARG A 159 12.33 3.77 -1.00
N VAL A 160 11.52 4.59 -0.30
CA VAL A 160 10.51 4.08 0.64
C VAL A 160 9.51 3.13 -0.05
N GLY A 161 9.05 3.47 -1.25
CA GLY A 161 8.16 2.61 -2.05
C GLY A 161 8.80 1.34 -2.63
N GLN A 162 10.09 1.10 -2.39
CA GLN A 162 10.82 -0.08 -2.87
C GLN A 162 11.27 -1.02 -1.74
N LEU A 163 11.07 -0.64 -0.46
CA LEU A 163 11.57 -1.40 0.69
C LEU A 163 11.06 -2.86 0.69
N THR A 164 9.76 -3.08 0.48
CA THR A 164 9.19 -4.44 0.43
C THR A 164 9.76 -5.30 -0.70
N GLY A 165 10.14 -4.69 -1.82
CA GLY A 165 10.76 -5.39 -2.95
C GLY A 165 12.21 -5.81 -2.70
N ARG A 166 12.82 -5.36 -1.59
CA ARG A 166 14.16 -5.79 -1.16
C ARG A 166 14.12 -7.00 -0.21
N ILE A 167 12.93 -7.40 0.24
CA ILE A 167 12.77 -8.56 1.12
C ILE A 167 12.97 -9.82 0.27
N GLU A 168 14.00 -10.60 0.61
CA GLU A 168 14.27 -11.88 -0.06
C GLU A 168 13.19 -12.91 0.31
N MET A 169 12.25 -13.13 -0.60
CA MET A 169 11.15 -14.07 -0.39
C MET A 169 11.60 -15.51 -0.72
N PRO A 170 11.31 -16.50 0.14
CA PRO A 170 11.59 -17.91 -0.14
C PRO A 170 10.76 -18.45 -1.31
N HIS A 171 9.71 -17.73 -1.71
CA HIS A 171 8.82 -18.07 -2.82
C HIS A 171 8.99 -17.01 -3.91
N ALA A 172 10.01 -17.19 -4.74
CA ALA A 172 10.34 -16.26 -5.80
C ALA A 172 9.12 -16.04 -6.73
N GLY A 173 8.72 -14.78 -6.89
CA GLY A 173 7.80 -14.35 -7.93
C GLY A 173 6.32 -14.20 -7.54
N LEU A 174 5.82 -14.76 -6.44
CA LEU A 174 4.39 -14.61 -6.08
C LEU A 174 4.03 -13.15 -5.75
N ALA A 175 4.77 -12.55 -4.81
CA ALA A 175 4.60 -11.15 -4.46
C ALA A 175 4.85 -10.23 -5.66
N GLU A 176 5.92 -10.48 -6.43
CA GLU A 176 6.24 -9.71 -7.64
C GLU A 176 5.16 -9.79 -8.71
N THR A 177 4.47 -10.93 -8.84
CA THR A 177 3.36 -11.10 -9.79
C THR A 177 2.19 -10.21 -9.45
N LEU A 178 1.86 -10.07 -8.16
CA LEU A 178 0.73 -9.28 -7.69
C LEU A 178 1.05 -7.79 -7.56
N ARG A 179 2.33 -7.43 -7.40
CA ARG A 179 2.81 -6.08 -7.10
C ARG A 179 2.27 -5.00 -8.06
N PRO A 180 2.24 -5.19 -9.40
CA PRO A 180 1.65 -4.22 -10.32
C PRO A 180 0.16 -4.02 -10.07
N ALA A 181 -0.61 -5.10 -9.96
CA ALA A 181 -2.06 -5.05 -9.74
C ALA A 181 -2.42 -4.27 -8.47
N PHE A 182 -1.73 -4.55 -7.36
CA PHE A 182 -1.92 -3.83 -6.10
C PHE A 182 -1.48 -2.36 -6.17
N TYR A 183 -0.41 -2.03 -6.89
CA TYR A 183 -0.01 -0.63 -7.08
C TYR A 183 -1.09 0.17 -7.82
N PHE A 184 -1.66 -0.41 -8.88
CA PHE A 184 -2.67 0.25 -9.72
C PHE A 184 -4.04 0.39 -9.08
N ILE A 185 -4.26 -0.12 -7.86
CA ILE A 185 -5.43 0.20 -7.04
C ILE A 185 -5.53 1.72 -6.82
N ASN A 186 -4.43 2.38 -6.44
CA ASN A 186 -4.44 3.82 -6.17
C ASN A 186 -3.16 4.57 -6.58
N CYS A 187 -2.25 3.94 -7.34
CA CYS A 187 -0.91 4.46 -7.66
C CYS A 187 -0.17 4.89 -6.39
N ASP A 188 -0.27 4.08 -5.34
CA ASP A 188 0.23 4.35 -4.00
C ASP A 188 1.00 3.14 -3.50
N ALA A 189 2.32 3.27 -3.41
CA ALA A 189 3.20 2.19 -2.97
C ALA A 189 2.93 1.77 -1.52
N MET A 190 2.53 2.68 -0.64
CA MET A 190 2.28 2.37 0.76
C MET A 190 0.96 1.64 0.94
N LEU A 191 -0.06 1.98 0.14
CA LEU A 191 -1.31 1.21 0.12
C LEU A 191 -1.07 -0.20 -0.46
N ARG A 192 -0.30 -0.30 -1.54
CA ARG A 192 0.12 -1.60 -2.10
C ARG A 192 0.82 -2.44 -1.03
N ASP A 193 1.78 -1.87 -0.33
CA ASP A 193 2.56 -2.58 0.69
C ASP A 193 1.72 -2.94 1.91
N TYR A 194 0.74 -2.11 2.30
CA TYR A 194 -0.28 -2.51 3.27
C TYR A 194 -1.04 -3.75 2.83
N LEU A 195 -1.58 -3.77 1.62
CA LEU A 195 -2.39 -4.88 1.14
C LEU A 195 -1.58 -6.18 1.03
N MET A 196 -0.30 -6.06 0.65
CA MET A 196 0.60 -7.19 0.44
C MET A 196 1.40 -7.60 1.68
N TRP A 197 1.40 -6.80 2.76
CA TRP A 197 2.19 -7.08 3.97
C TRP A 197 2.07 -8.51 4.51
N PRO A 198 0.88 -9.16 4.53
CA PRO A 198 0.77 -10.52 5.03
C PRO A 198 1.63 -11.54 4.28
N LEU A 199 1.98 -11.27 3.02
CA LEU A 199 2.87 -12.11 2.23
C LEU A 199 4.32 -12.03 2.72
N TYR A 200 4.75 -10.90 3.29
CA TYR A 200 6.12 -10.63 3.71
C TYR A 200 6.36 -10.89 5.20
N ARG A 201 5.32 -10.76 6.03
CA ARG A 201 5.43 -10.63 7.50
C ARG A 201 6.25 -11.75 8.17
N GLU A 202 6.07 -13.00 7.75
CA GLU A 202 6.74 -14.15 8.39
C GLU A 202 8.23 -14.14 8.06
N VAL A 203 8.59 -13.83 6.81
CA VAL A 203 9.99 -13.71 6.37
C VAL A 203 10.68 -12.57 7.12
N VAL A 204 10.02 -11.43 7.25
CA VAL A 204 10.55 -10.29 8.01
C VAL A 204 10.74 -10.66 9.48
N ARG A 205 9.78 -11.35 10.10
CA ARG A 205 9.90 -11.79 11.50
C ARG A 205 11.12 -12.70 11.69
N ASP A 206 11.33 -13.64 10.77
CA ASP A 206 12.46 -14.56 10.83
C ASP A 206 13.80 -13.83 10.60
N GLN A 207 13.82 -12.78 9.77
CA GLN A 207 15.00 -11.94 9.54
C GLN A 207 15.30 -10.96 10.69
N ALA A 208 14.27 -10.50 11.41
CA ALA A 208 14.43 -9.57 12.53
C ALA A 208 15.09 -10.19 13.78
N GLY A 209 15.06 -11.52 13.90
CA GLY A 209 15.61 -12.26 15.05
C GLY A 209 14.86 -12.02 16.37
N ASP A 210 15.33 -12.62 17.46
CA ASP A 210 14.78 -12.46 18.84
C ASP A 210 15.13 -11.10 19.49
N GLY A 211 15.34 -10.06 18.68
CA GLY A 211 15.78 -8.74 19.12
C GLY A 211 14.77 -8.07 20.06
N ASN A 212 15.23 -7.75 21.26
CA ASN A 212 14.46 -7.07 22.29
C ASN A 212 14.47 -5.56 22.03
N ASP A 213 13.72 -5.08 21.03
CA ASP A 213 13.73 -3.65 20.68
C ASP A 213 12.35 -3.09 20.30
N GLN A 214 12.16 -1.81 20.62
CA GLN A 214 10.96 -1.02 20.28
C GLN A 214 10.66 -1.00 18.78
N ASP A 215 11.66 -1.25 17.94
CA ASP A 215 11.54 -1.38 16.48
C ASP A 215 10.93 -2.74 16.06
N ALA A 216 11.03 -3.79 16.88
CA ALA A 216 10.36 -5.08 16.63
C ALA A 216 8.83 -4.97 16.76
N ILE A 217 8.33 -4.13 17.67
CA ILE A 217 6.88 -3.84 17.79
C ILE A 217 6.38 -3.06 16.56
N ALA A 218 7.20 -2.17 16.00
CA ALA A 218 6.86 -1.42 14.80
C ALA A 218 6.72 -2.30 13.54
N LEU A 219 7.23 -3.54 13.60
CA LEU A 219 7.21 -4.51 12.51
C LEU A 219 6.05 -5.50 12.56
N VAL A 220 5.18 -5.43 13.57
CA VAL A 220 3.94 -6.24 13.58
C VAL A 220 3.12 -5.96 12.33
N ASP A 221 2.94 -4.67 12.00
CA ASP A 221 2.42 -4.21 10.71
C ASP A 221 2.85 -2.75 10.45
N PRO A 222 3.95 -2.52 9.72
CA PRO A 222 4.49 -1.17 9.50
C PRO A 222 3.58 -0.31 8.63
N PHE A 223 2.62 -0.90 7.91
CA PHE A 223 1.76 -0.20 6.96
C PHE A 223 0.31 -0.04 7.46
N SER A 224 -0.12 -0.76 8.50
CA SER A 224 -1.43 -0.54 9.13
C SER A 224 -1.65 0.93 9.54
N PRO A 225 -0.68 1.65 10.14
CA PRO A 225 -0.88 3.06 10.46
C PRO A 225 -1.06 3.93 9.20
N TYR A 226 -0.41 3.58 8.09
CA TYR A 226 -0.65 4.26 6.80
C TYR A 226 -2.07 4.01 6.29
N PHE A 227 -2.59 2.79 6.38
CA PHE A 227 -3.97 2.50 5.98
C PHE A 227 -4.99 3.28 6.80
N VAL A 228 -4.75 3.47 8.11
CA VAL A 228 -5.57 4.37 8.96
C VAL A 228 -5.59 5.79 8.37
N LEU A 229 -4.44 6.35 7.99
CA LEU A 229 -4.39 7.68 7.37
C LEU A 229 -5.13 7.70 6.02
N TRP A 230 -4.85 6.72 5.16
CA TRP A 230 -5.40 6.63 3.81
C TRP A 230 -6.93 6.53 3.82
N ARG A 231 -7.52 5.69 4.67
CA ARG A 231 -8.99 5.50 4.75
C ARG A 231 -9.75 6.74 5.20
N HIS A 232 -9.06 7.65 5.89
CA HIS A 232 -9.58 8.96 6.30
C HIS A 232 -9.21 10.08 5.31
N GLY A 233 -8.70 9.72 4.11
CA GLY A 233 -8.34 10.66 3.06
C GLY A 233 -7.15 11.56 3.42
N VAL A 234 -6.41 11.24 4.48
CA VAL A 234 -5.25 12.02 4.92
C VAL A 234 -4.14 11.88 3.89
N LYS A 235 -3.52 13.01 3.53
CA LYS A 235 -2.41 13.06 2.58
C LYS A 235 -1.18 13.61 3.27
N TYR A 236 -0.04 12.95 3.14
CA TYR A 236 1.22 13.49 3.63
C TYR A 236 1.93 14.34 2.56
N ARG A 237 2.70 15.35 2.98
CA ARG A 237 3.62 16.12 2.16
C ARG A 237 4.92 16.36 2.92
N ILE A 238 6.00 16.40 2.15
CA ILE A 238 7.36 16.68 2.62
C ILE A 238 7.81 17.86 1.77
N MET A 239 7.79 19.04 2.38
CA MET A 239 8.15 20.32 1.75
C MET A 239 9.38 20.93 2.39
N ARG A 240 9.82 20.38 3.52
CA ARG A 240 10.94 20.85 4.35
C ARG A 240 11.88 19.68 4.60
N LYS A 241 13.08 19.98 5.08
CA LYS A 241 14.15 19.01 5.28
C LYS A 241 13.78 17.89 6.26
N ASP A 242 13.07 18.23 7.34
CA ASP A 242 12.90 17.42 8.54
C ASP A 242 11.44 17.36 9.01
N THR A 243 10.49 17.68 8.13
CA THR A 243 9.06 17.74 8.47
C THR A 243 8.22 16.92 7.51
N VAL A 244 7.31 16.11 8.06
CA VAL A 244 6.21 15.47 7.34
C VAL A 244 4.90 16.12 7.76
N ASP A 245 4.27 16.83 6.83
CA ASP A 245 2.97 17.47 7.03
C ASP A 245 1.85 16.48 6.63
N PHE A 246 0.94 16.14 7.53
CA PHE A 246 -0.26 15.35 7.24
C PHE A 246 -1.49 16.27 7.13
N TYR A 247 -2.21 16.19 6.01
CA TYR A 247 -3.36 17.03 5.69
C TYR A 247 -4.65 16.24 5.85
N ILE A 248 -5.47 16.63 6.83
CA ILE A 248 -6.84 16.17 7.01
C ILE A 248 -7.74 16.91 6.00
N PRO A 249 -8.59 16.20 5.23
CA PRO A 249 -9.53 16.83 4.30
C PRO A 249 -10.50 17.78 5.01
N ARG A 250 -10.79 18.94 4.40
CA ARG A 250 -11.91 19.80 4.82
C ARG A 250 -13.23 19.16 4.40
N ARG A 251 -14.24 19.30 5.26
CA ARG A 251 -15.63 18.94 4.95
C ARG A 251 -16.30 20.01 4.10
#